data_AF-A0A8B6D542-F1
#
_entry.id   AF-A0A8B6D542-F1
#
_cell.length_a   1.000
_cell.length_b   1.000
_cell.length_c   1.000
_cell.angle_alpha   90.00
_cell.angle_beta   90.00
_cell.angle_gamma   90.00
#
_symmetry.space_group_name_H-M   'P 1'
#
loop_
_entity.id
_entity.type
_entity.pdbx_description
1 polymer ?
#
loop_
_entity_poly.entity_id
_entity_poly.type
_entity_poly.pdbx_seq_one_letter_code
_entity_poly.pdbx_strand_id
1 'polypeptide(L)'
;MVHHMLFQLVRSISKRASKSVRVDISGYFRIGYWVLATAAQELSQPAEQPVINSSDKKMVEVEEDTWQSIVQKRIETKTRRFSKGKSKPELQKTMNRFAPVAGHFLYPLMTRFDRKENTFDMLGEDSLVLGRLIYTLGVVLYSAINSPTVKQMATVLLEFLWVLRFHQDQSVRHSILFCLSMVMLSVPGHVLLSQLQSEIMEAKQWLEDVVQKDPDTESKRLALQCLVLLENTIKQEFAGEEPA
;
A
#
# COMPACT_ATOMS: atom_id res chain seq x y z
N MET A 1 19.95 -3.98 21.80
CA MET A 1 20.69 -4.51 20.63
C MET A 1 20.05 -4.08 19.30
N VAL A 2 18.73 -4.31 19.14
CA VAL A 2 17.94 -3.90 17.96
C VAL A 2 18.04 -2.40 17.65
N HIS A 3 17.91 -1.53 18.66
CA HIS A 3 18.07 -0.07 18.51
C HIS A 3 19.45 0.37 18.00
N HIS A 4 20.52 -0.30 18.43
CA HIS A 4 21.90 0.02 18.01
C HIS A 4 22.19 -0.44 16.58
N MET A 5 21.61 -1.58 16.16
CA MET A 5 21.70 -2.03 14.76
C MET A 5 20.86 -1.15 13.81
N LEU A 6 19.68 -0.71 14.23
CA LEU A 6 18.87 0.28 13.50
C LEU A 6 19.57 1.64 13.39
N PHE A 7 20.27 2.08 14.44
CA PHE A 7 21.04 3.33 14.39
C PHE A 7 22.25 3.25 13.45
N GLN A 8 22.94 2.11 13.42
CA GLN A 8 24.00 1.79 12.45
C GLN A 8 23.44 1.74 11.02
N LEU A 9 22.22 1.21 10.84
CA LEU A 9 21.51 1.16 9.57
C LEU A 9 21.23 2.56 9.01
N VAL A 10 20.64 3.43 9.84
CA VAL A 10 20.35 4.83 9.50
C VAL A 10 21.63 5.57 9.11
N ARG A 11 22.72 5.38 9.86
CA ARG A 11 24.04 5.96 9.55
C ARG A 11 24.66 5.42 8.26
N SER A 12 24.49 4.13 7.97
CA SER A 12 25.00 3.49 6.76
C SER A 12 24.28 3.99 5.50
N ILE A 13 22.96 4.23 5.59
CA ILE A 13 22.12 4.71 4.48
C ILE A 13 22.33 6.21 4.24
N SER A 14 22.33 7.01 5.31
CA SER A 14 22.52 8.47 5.25
C SER A 14 23.86 8.89 4.62
N LYS A 15 24.91 8.06 4.75
CA LYS A 15 26.22 8.32 4.12
C LYS A 15 26.26 8.04 2.61
N ARG A 16 25.31 7.31 2.04
CA ARG A 16 25.30 6.93 0.60
C ARG A 16 24.29 7.72 -0.23
N ALA A 17 23.21 8.22 0.36
CA ALA A 17 22.13 8.89 -0.37
C ALA A 17 22.23 10.43 -0.31
N SER A 18 23.32 11.01 -0.80
CA SER A 18 23.35 12.44 -1.13
C SER A 18 22.99 12.61 -2.60
N LYS A 19 21.68 12.56 -2.89
CA LYS A 19 20.98 13.20 -4.03
C LYS A 19 19.51 12.78 -4.01
N SER A 20 18.65 13.77 -3.78
CA SER A 20 17.19 13.63 -3.73
C SER A 20 16.63 13.18 -5.08
N VAL A 21 16.06 11.98 -5.12
CA VAL A 21 15.23 11.49 -6.23
C VAL A 21 13.80 11.43 -5.70
N ARG A 22 12.92 12.29 -6.22
CA ARG A 22 11.47 12.15 -6.01
C ARG A 22 11.03 10.83 -6.62
N VAL A 23 10.41 9.97 -5.82
CA VAL A 23 9.85 8.69 -6.27
C VAL A 23 8.54 8.99 -6.99
N ASP A 24 8.55 8.99 -8.33
CA ASP A 24 7.35 9.14 -9.14
C ASP A 24 6.73 7.75 -9.38
N ILE A 25 5.74 7.40 -8.56
CA ILE A 25 5.00 6.12 -8.60
C ILE A 25 3.99 6.11 -9.77
N SER A 26 3.70 7.29 -10.35
CA SER A 26 2.68 7.48 -11.39
C SER A 26 3.01 6.81 -12.73
N GLY A 27 4.30 6.69 -13.06
CA GLY A 27 4.75 6.14 -14.36
C GLY A 27 4.59 4.63 -14.51
N TYR A 28 4.56 3.86 -13.42
CA TYR A 28 4.57 2.39 -13.44
C TYR A 28 3.21 1.74 -13.65
N PHE A 29 2.13 2.51 -13.53
CA PHE A 29 0.76 2.00 -13.59
C PHE A 29 0.21 1.87 -15.03
N ARG A 30 0.98 2.30 -16.05
CA ARG A 30 0.42 2.60 -17.38
C ARG A 30 0.65 1.55 -18.47
N ILE A 31 1.11 0.34 -18.13
CA ILE A 31 1.38 -0.71 -19.13
C ILE A 31 0.52 -1.95 -18.83
N GLY A 32 -0.58 -2.05 -19.56
CA GLY A 32 -1.18 -3.30 -20.08
C GLY A 32 -1.69 -4.34 -19.09
N TYR A 33 -3.02 -4.51 -19.10
CA TYR A 33 -3.80 -5.68 -18.65
C TYR A 33 -4.19 -5.73 -17.16
N TRP A 34 -5.09 -4.82 -16.82
CA TRP A 34 -5.60 -4.49 -15.48
C TRP A 34 -7.06 -4.93 -15.30
N VAL A 35 -7.35 -6.23 -15.22
CA VAL A 35 -8.72 -6.68 -14.81
C VAL A 35 -8.71 -7.19 -13.38
N LEU A 36 -7.84 -8.14 -13.05
CA LEU A 36 -7.74 -8.70 -11.68
C LEU A 36 -7.20 -7.66 -10.68
N ALA A 37 -6.18 -6.91 -11.11
CA ALA A 37 -5.61 -5.79 -10.36
C ALA A 37 -6.65 -4.68 -10.11
N THR A 38 -7.41 -4.30 -11.14
CA THR A 38 -8.49 -3.31 -11.00
C THR A 38 -9.61 -3.82 -10.12
N ALA A 39 -10.05 -5.07 -10.28
CA ALA A 39 -11.11 -5.64 -9.45
C ALA A 39 -10.69 -5.70 -7.97
N ALA A 40 -9.45 -6.08 -7.67
CA ALA A 40 -8.91 -6.05 -6.30
C ALA A 40 -8.85 -4.61 -5.76
N GLN A 41 -8.44 -3.64 -6.59
CA GLN A 41 -8.35 -2.23 -6.21
C GLN A 41 -9.72 -1.58 -5.99
N GLU A 42 -10.69 -1.84 -6.87
CA GLU A 42 -12.09 -1.40 -6.74
C GLU A 42 -12.71 -1.94 -5.45
N LEU A 43 -12.45 -3.21 -5.11
CA LEU A 43 -12.91 -3.81 -3.85
C LEU A 43 -12.19 -3.26 -2.61
N SER A 44 -10.99 -2.71 -2.77
CA SER A 44 -10.23 -2.06 -1.70
C SER A 44 -10.71 -0.62 -1.46
N GLN A 45 -11.43 0.01 -2.40
CA GLN A 45 -11.96 1.35 -2.21
C GLN A 45 -13.15 1.33 -1.23
N PRO A 46 -13.25 2.33 -0.35
CA PRO A 46 -14.43 2.48 0.50
C PRO A 46 -15.63 2.81 -0.39
N ALA A 47 -16.61 1.91 -0.46
CA ALA A 47 -17.82 2.15 -1.25
C ALA A 47 -18.54 3.41 -0.75
N GLU A 48 -18.81 4.36 -1.64
CA GLU A 48 -19.77 5.44 -1.39
C GLU A 48 -21.13 4.81 -1.12
N GLN A 49 -21.59 4.85 0.13
CA GLN A 49 -22.97 4.51 0.42
C GLN A 49 -23.86 5.57 -0.27
N PRO A 50 -24.90 5.16 -1.02
CA PRO A 50 -25.88 6.13 -1.50
C PRO A 50 -26.54 6.75 -0.27
N VAL A 51 -26.37 8.05 -0.10
CA VAL A 51 -27.10 8.84 0.88
C VAL A 51 -28.58 8.76 0.50
N ILE A 52 -29.33 7.85 1.14
CA ILE A 52 -30.79 7.83 1.05
C ILE A 52 -31.28 9.03 1.85
N ASN A 53 -31.35 10.19 1.21
CA ASN A 53 -32.04 11.37 1.72
C ASN A 53 -33.55 11.13 1.58
N SER A 54 -34.14 10.42 2.54
CA SER A 54 -35.58 10.33 2.68
C SER A 54 -36.12 11.55 3.42
N SER A 55 -36.49 12.61 2.69
CA SER A 55 -37.61 13.50 3.04
C SER A 55 -37.62 14.76 2.16
N ASP A 56 -38.25 14.66 0.99
CA ASP A 56 -38.83 15.82 0.31
C ASP A 56 -40.32 15.53 0.08
N LYS A 57 -41.16 16.01 1.00
CA LYS A 57 -42.59 16.19 0.72
C LYS A 57 -43.06 17.44 1.46
N LYS A 58 -43.05 18.54 0.70
CA LYS A 58 -43.60 19.84 1.06
C LYS A 58 -45.13 19.74 1.03
N MET A 59 -45.79 19.99 2.15
CA MET A 59 -47.20 20.38 2.18
C MET A 59 -47.33 21.70 2.94
N VAL A 60 -48.03 22.61 2.27
CA VAL A 60 -48.35 23.96 2.72
C VAL A 60 -49.46 23.85 3.76
N GLU A 61 -49.28 24.46 4.93
CA GLU A 61 -50.36 24.65 5.89
C GLU A 61 -50.26 26.03 6.57
N VAL A 62 -51.45 26.58 6.79
CA VAL A 62 -51.83 27.96 7.08
C VAL A 62 -51.35 28.42 8.47
N GLU A 63 -50.95 29.69 8.59
CA GLU A 63 -50.48 30.31 9.83
C GLU A 63 -51.60 30.46 10.88
N GLU A 64 -51.52 29.68 11.96
CA GLU A 64 -51.93 30.11 13.30
C GLU A 64 -50.68 30.17 14.18
N ASP A 65 -50.26 31.39 14.54
CA ASP A 65 -49.07 31.63 15.35
C ASP A 65 -49.29 31.10 16.78
N THR A 66 -48.91 29.84 16.98
CA THR A 66 -48.90 29.20 18.30
C THR A 66 -47.90 29.94 19.19
N TRP A 67 -48.19 30.18 20.46
CA TRP A 67 -47.26 30.86 21.39
C TRP A 67 -45.84 30.24 21.41
N GLN A 68 -45.73 28.96 21.05
CA GLN A 68 -44.49 28.21 20.86
C GLN A 68 -43.65 28.75 19.68
N SER A 69 -44.26 29.12 18.55
CA SER A 69 -43.55 29.72 17.38
C SER A 69 -42.99 31.09 17.72
N ILE A 70 -43.74 31.89 18.49
CA ILE A 70 -43.35 33.23 18.94
C ILE A 70 -42.18 33.16 19.93
N VAL A 71 -42.23 32.20 20.86
CA VAL A 71 -41.12 31.95 21.81
C VAL A 71 -39.88 31.48 21.05
N GLN A 72 -40.03 30.58 20.07
CA GLN A 72 -38.91 30.10 19.27
C GLN A 72 -38.25 31.21 18.45
N LYS A 73 -39.05 32.05 17.77
CA LYS A 73 -38.55 33.25 17.08
C LYS A 73 -37.82 34.20 18.03
N ARG A 74 -38.31 34.39 19.27
CA ARG A 74 -37.63 35.21 20.29
C ARG A 74 -36.30 34.62 20.73
N ILE A 75 -36.24 33.32 20.96
CA ILE A 75 -35.00 32.62 21.32
C ILE A 75 -33.99 32.74 20.17
N GLU A 76 -34.42 32.56 18.93
CA GLU A 76 -33.57 32.72 17.75
C GLU A 76 -33.03 34.14 17.60
N THR A 77 -33.87 35.15 17.83
CA THR A 77 -33.47 36.57 17.67
C THR A 77 -32.57 37.05 18.83
N LYS A 78 -32.74 36.52 20.04
CA LYS A 78 -32.04 36.99 21.25
C LYS A 78 -30.87 36.14 21.68
N THR A 79 -30.64 34.97 21.07
CA THR A 79 -29.54 34.09 21.46
C THR A 79 -28.49 34.01 20.36
N ARG A 80 -27.32 34.61 20.60
CA ARG A 80 -26.14 34.43 19.76
C ARG A 80 -25.61 33.00 19.93
N ARG A 81 -25.81 32.14 18.93
CA ARG A 81 -25.35 30.75 18.94
C ARG A 81 -23.88 30.68 18.50
N PHE A 82 -23.00 30.25 19.39
CA PHE A 82 -21.67 29.79 19.02
C PHE A 82 -21.80 28.32 18.59
N SER A 83 -21.92 28.06 17.30
CA SER A 83 -21.76 26.69 16.80
C SER A 83 -20.29 26.31 16.92
N LYS A 84 -20.00 25.19 17.61
CA LYS A 84 -18.79 24.44 17.28
C LYS A 84 -18.93 24.10 15.80
N GLY A 85 -17.99 24.53 14.96
CA GLY A 85 -18.01 24.25 13.53
C GLY A 85 -18.29 22.77 13.28
N LYS A 86 -18.89 22.44 12.13
CA LYS A 86 -19.23 21.06 11.75
C LYS A 86 -18.09 20.13 12.19
N SER A 87 -18.34 19.30 13.21
CA SER A 87 -17.43 18.22 13.54
C SER A 87 -17.24 17.48 12.23
N LYS A 88 -16.01 17.44 11.72
CA LYS A 88 -15.69 16.68 10.50
C LYS A 88 -16.34 15.31 10.73
N PRO A 89 -17.25 14.86 9.84
CA PRO A 89 -17.92 13.59 10.05
C PRO A 89 -16.82 12.57 10.31
N GLU A 90 -16.91 11.91 11.47
CA GLU A 90 -15.95 10.90 11.88
C GLU A 90 -15.86 9.93 10.72
N LEU A 91 -14.68 9.88 10.09
CA LEU A 91 -14.45 9.10 8.88
C LEU A 91 -14.90 7.68 9.20
N GLN A 92 -16.03 7.26 8.65
CA GLN A 92 -16.53 5.91 8.87
C GLN A 92 -15.42 4.98 8.41
N LYS A 93 -14.86 4.23 9.36
CA LYS A 93 -13.74 3.31 9.12
C LYS A 93 -14.29 2.11 8.34
N THR A 94 -14.54 2.30 7.06
CA THR A 94 -15.03 1.27 6.16
C THR A 94 -13.95 0.23 6.00
N MET A 95 -14.25 -1.01 6.41
CA MET A 95 -13.32 -2.12 6.34
C MET A 95 -13.03 -2.47 4.87
N ASN A 96 -11.78 -2.79 4.58
CA ASN A 96 -11.36 -3.27 3.28
C ASN A 96 -12.10 -4.58 2.95
N ARG A 97 -12.96 -4.58 1.93
CA ARG A 97 -13.77 -5.75 1.55
C ARG A 97 -12.94 -6.85 0.88
N PHE A 98 -11.76 -6.51 0.38
CA PHE A 98 -10.81 -7.43 -0.24
C PHE A 98 -9.95 -8.17 0.79
N ALA A 99 -9.71 -7.57 1.97
CA ALA A 99 -8.92 -8.14 3.06
C ALA A 99 -9.20 -9.63 3.39
N PRO A 100 -10.47 -10.08 3.54
CA PRO A 100 -10.76 -11.48 3.88
C PRO A 100 -10.52 -12.47 2.73
N VAL A 101 -10.58 -12.02 1.47
CA VAL A 101 -10.42 -12.88 0.29
C VAL A 101 -9.02 -12.85 -0.30
N ALA A 102 -8.20 -11.85 0.04
CA ALA A 102 -6.89 -11.62 -0.55
C ALA A 102 -5.96 -12.84 -0.50
N GLY A 103 -5.95 -13.59 0.62
CA GLY A 103 -5.17 -14.82 0.75
C GLY A 103 -5.58 -15.92 -0.23
N HIS A 104 -6.88 -16.05 -0.54
CA HIS A 104 -7.39 -17.05 -1.48
C HIS A 104 -6.97 -16.77 -2.92
N PHE A 105 -6.68 -15.51 -3.25
CA PHE A 105 -6.10 -15.15 -4.55
C PHE A 105 -4.58 -15.35 -4.56
N LEU A 106 -3.90 -14.94 -3.49
CA LEU A 106 -2.43 -14.93 -3.46
C LEU A 106 -1.82 -16.33 -3.40
N TYR A 107 -2.25 -17.16 -2.44
CA TYR A 107 -1.56 -18.43 -2.17
C TYR A 107 -1.61 -19.44 -3.33
N PRO A 108 -2.76 -19.68 -3.99
CA PRO A 108 -2.82 -20.62 -5.11
C PRO A 108 -1.91 -20.20 -6.27
N LEU A 109 -1.79 -18.89 -6.53
CA LEU A 109 -0.95 -18.34 -7.59
C LEU A 109 0.55 -18.57 -7.35
N MET A 110 0.96 -18.70 -6.08
CA MET A 110 2.34 -18.98 -5.70
C MET A 110 2.63 -20.48 -5.63
N THR A 111 1.63 -21.35 -5.73
CA THR A 111 1.84 -22.80 -5.76
C THR A 111 2.20 -23.28 -7.16
N ARG A 112 3.06 -24.30 -7.25
CA ARG A 112 3.43 -25.00 -8.50
C ARG A 112 4.13 -24.16 -9.58
N PHE A 113 4.63 -22.96 -9.26
CA PHE A 113 5.38 -22.13 -10.21
C PHE A 113 6.67 -22.80 -10.74
N ASP A 114 7.25 -23.70 -9.97
CA ASP A 114 8.48 -24.45 -10.30
C ASP A 114 8.20 -25.74 -11.11
N ARG A 115 6.94 -26.07 -11.37
CA ARG A 115 6.58 -27.26 -12.16
C ARG A 115 6.55 -26.92 -13.64
N LYS A 116 7.38 -27.61 -14.41
CA LYS A 116 7.28 -27.64 -15.87
C LYS A 116 6.08 -28.51 -16.26
N GLU A 117 5.02 -27.89 -16.74
CA GLU A 117 3.95 -28.60 -17.44
C GLU A 117 4.36 -28.71 -18.92
N ASN A 118 3.85 -29.71 -19.66
CA ASN A 118 4.34 -30.14 -20.99
C ASN A 118 4.65 -29.04 -22.04
N THR A 119 4.14 -27.83 -21.88
CA THR A 119 4.38 -26.69 -22.79
C THR A 119 4.53 -25.36 -22.03
N PHE A 120 4.72 -25.40 -20.71
CA PHE A 120 4.70 -24.21 -19.87
C PHE A 120 5.81 -24.26 -18.82
N ASP A 121 6.79 -23.37 -18.97
CA ASP A 121 8.00 -23.30 -18.15
C ASP A 121 8.24 -21.86 -17.66
N MET A 122 7.63 -21.51 -16.53
CA MET A 122 7.71 -20.16 -15.96
C MET A 122 9.14 -19.73 -15.61
N LEU A 123 10.01 -20.66 -15.21
CA LEU A 123 11.41 -20.39 -14.85
C LEU A 123 12.36 -20.34 -16.05
N GLY A 124 11.87 -20.77 -17.22
CA GLY A 124 12.64 -20.85 -18.45
C GLY A 124 12.04 -19.96 -19.53
N GLU A 125 11.34 -20.58 -20.48
CA GLU A 125 10.88 -19.91 -21.71
C GLU A 125 9.72 -18.93 -21.48
N ASP A 126 8.91 -19.13 -20.43
CA ASP A 126 7.74 -18.30 -20.11
C ASP A 126 8.03 -17.25 -19.02
N SER A 127 9.25 -16.73 -18.97
CA SER A 127 9.70 -15.70 -18.02
C SER A 127 8.84 -14.43 -18.04
N LEU A 128 8.25 -14.08 -19.19
CA LEU A 128 7.31 -12.96 -19.32
C LEU A 128 6.02 -13.20 -18.52
N VAL A 129 5.52 -14.44 -18.49
CA VAL A 129 4.34 -14.80 -17.70
C VAL A 129 4.68 -14.75 -16.22
N LEU A 130 5.87 -15.23 -15.84
CA LEU A 130 6.38 -15.14 -14.48
C LEU A 130 6.50 -13.68 -14.00
N GLY A 131 7.05 -12.79 -14.82
CA GLY A 131 7.13 -11.36 -14.50
C GLY A 131 5.74 -10.75 -14.25
N ARG A 132 4.77 -11.04 -15.12
CA ARG A 132 3.38 -10.60 -14.94
C ARG A 132 2.74 -11.15 -13.68
N LEU A 133 2.97 -12.43 -13.38
CA LEU A 133 2.50 -13.06 -12.15
C LEU A 133 3.03 -12.29 -10.93
N ILE A 134 4.34 -12.07 -10.84
CA ILE A 134 4.98 -11.33 -9.75
C ILE A 134 4.40 -9.93 -9.60
N TYR A 135 4.21 -9.22 -10.72
CA TYR A 135 3.59 -7.89 -10.71
C TYR A 135 2.18 -7.94 -10.12
N THR A 136 1.35 -8.89 -10.54
CA THR A 136 -0.02 -9.04 -10.03
C THR A 136 -0.06 -9.38 -8.54
N LEU A 137 0.87 -10.22 -8.06
CA LEU A 137 0.98 -10.53 -6.63
C LEU A 137 1.29 -9.27 -5.80
N GLY A 138 2.17 -8.41 -6.30
CA GLY A 138 2.47 -7.11 -5.68
C GLY A 138 1.23 -6.21 -5.59
N VAL A 139 0.43 -6.14 -6.65
CA VAL A 139 -0.82 -5.36 -6.65
C VAL A 139 -1.85 -5.97 -5.69
N VAL A 140 -2.01 -7.30 -5.67
CA VAL A 140 -2.91 -7.99 -4.74
C VAL A 140 -2.54 -7.71 -3.29
N LEU A 141 -1.24 -7.70 -2.96
CA LEU A 141 -0.78 -7.33 -1.63
C LEU A 141 -1.13 -5.87 -1.29
N TYR A 142 -0.92 -4.96 -2.25
CA TYR A 142 -1.25 -3.54 -2.08
C TYR A 142 -2.75 -3.29 -1.90
N SER A 143 -3.60 -4.01 -2.64
CA SER A 143 -5.06 -3.97 -2.44
C SER A 143 -5.49 -4.55 -1.09
N ALA A 144 -4.63 -5.29 -0.39
CA ALA A 144 -4.86 -5.79 0.97
C ALA A 144 -4.27 -4.87 2.06
N ILE A 145 -3.90 -3.62 1.73
CA ILE A 145 -3.37 -2.64 2.70
C ILE A 145 -4.32 -2.47 3.90
N ASN A 146 -3.74 -2.27 5.08
CA ASN A 146 -4.45 -2.17 6.38
C ASN A 146 -5.27 -3.42 6.79
N SER A 147 -5.03 -4.58 6.16
CA SER A 147 -5.59 -5.86 6.59
C SER A 147 -4.71 -6.52 7.67
N PRO A 148 -5.28 -7.24 8.66
CA PRO A 148 -4.49 -8.08 9.56
C PRO A 148 -3.69 -9.19 8.85
N THR A 149 -4.13 -9.61 7.64
CA THR A 149 -3.47 -10.65 6.84
C THR A 149 -2.27 -10.14 6.04
N VAL A 150 -2.09 -8.81 5.91
CA VAL A 150 -1.07 -8.21 5.04
C VAL A 150 0.35 -8.65 5.42
N LYS A 151 0.60 -8.79 6.72
CA LYS A 151 1.90 -9.26 7.23
C LYS A 151 2.21 -10.66 6.72
N GLN A 152 1.29 -11.62 6.93
CA GLN A 152 1.51 -13.01 6.53
C GLN A 152 1.65 -13.14 5.01
N MET A 153 0.86 -12.37 4.26
CA MET A 153 0.97 -12.30 2.80
C MET A 153 2.33 -11.74 2.36
N ALA A 154 2.80 -10.67 2.99
CA ALA A 154 4.10 -10.08 2.69
C ALA A 154 5.27 -11.02 3.00
N THR A 155 5.23 -11.76 4.11
CA THR A 155 6.27 -12.76 4.45
C THR A 155 6.39 -13.82 3.35
N VAL A 156 5.28 -14.46 3.00
CA VAL A 156 5.28 -15.52 1.98
C VAL A 156 5.68 -14.95 0.62
N LEU A 157 5.25 -13.73 0.30
CA LEU A 157 5.66 -13.05 -0.93
C LEU A 157 7.16 -12.78 -0.97
N LEU A 158 7.76 -12.31 0.13
CA LEU A 158 9.21 -12.08 0.21
C LEU A 158 10.00 -13.38 0.03
N GLU A 159 9.57 -14.49 0.65
CA GLU A 159 10.19 -15.80 0.46
C GLU A 159 10.17 -16.23 -1.01
N PHE A 160 9.03 -16.05 -1.68
CA PHE A 160 8.89 -16.34 -3.10
C PHE A 160 9.77 -15.46 -3.99
N LEU A 161 9.83 -14.15 -3.73
CA LEU A 161 10.73 -13.25 -4.44
C LEU A 161 12.20 -13.64 -4.23
N TRP A 162 12.56 -14.14 -3.05
CA TRP A 162 13.92 -14.52 -2.71
C TRP A 162 14.44 -15.66 -3.58
N VAL A 163 13.57 -16.63 -3.92
CA VAL A 163 13.90 -17.73 -4.83
C VAL A 163 14.19 -17.22 -6.25
N LEU A 164 13.55 -16.13 -6.67
CA LEU A 164 13.61 -15.60 -8.04
C LEU A 164 14.62 -14.46 -8.22
N ARG A 165 15.32 -14.03 -7.16
CA ARG A 165 16.12 -12.80 -7.15
C ARG A 165 17.26 -12.72 -8.17
N PHE A 166 17.76 -13.86 -8.67
CA PHE A 166 18.87 -13.92 -9.64
C PHE A 166 18.41 -14.33 -11.05
N HIS A 167 17.15 -14.08 -11.39
CA HIS A 167 16.64 -14.37 -12.72
C HIS A 167 17.38 -13.57 -13.80
N GLN A 168 17.73 -14.23 -14.91
CA GLN A 168 18.50 -13.62 -16.01
C GLN A 168 17.66 -12.61 -16.82
N ASP A 169 16.35 -12.84 -16.90
CA ASP A 169 15.42 -11.94 -17.58
C ASP A 169 15.23 -10.61 -16.83
N GLN A 170 15.45 -9.49 -17.54
CA GLN A 170 15.29 -8.14 -17.01
C GLN A 170 13.85 -7.81 -16.59
N SER A 171 12.84 -8.31 -17.32
CA SER A 171 11.43 -8.05 -17.04
C SER A 171 11.00 -8.70 -15.72
N VAL A 172 11.55 -9.88 -15.42
CA VAL A 172 11.35 -10.55 -14.13
C VAL A 172 12.02 -9.74 -13.02
N ARG A 173 13.27 -9.28 -13.22
CA ARG A 173 13.95 -8.42 -12.22
C ARG A 173 13.18 -7.14 -11.93
N HIS A 174 12.66 -6.45 -12.96
CA HIS A 174 11.80 -5.27 -12.78
C HIS A 174 10.57 -5.59 -11.96
N SER A 175 9.92 -6.72 -12.24
CA SER A 175 8.71 -7.16 -11.55
C SER A 175 9.00 -7.45 -10.06
N ILE A 176 10.14 -8.06 -9.74
CA ILE A 176 10.59 -8.31 -8.36
C ILE A 176 10.81 -6.98 -7.62
N LEU A 177 11.52 -6.03 -8.23
CA LEU A 177 11.79 -4.71 -7.62
C LEU A 177 10.49 -3.92 -7.39
N PHE A 178 9.57 -3.95 -8.35
CA PHE A 178 8.24 -3.38 -8.20
C PHE A 178 7.47 -4.04 -7.04
N CYS A 179 7.48 -5.38 -6.97
CA CYS A 179 6.78 -6.12 -5.94
C CYS A 179 7.36 -5.82 -4.54
N LEU A 180 8.68 -5.69 -4.43
CA LEU A 180 9.34 -5.26 -3.20
C LEU A 180 8.93 -3.84 -2.76
N SER A 181 8.76 -2.91 -3.72
CA SER A 181 8.20 -1.58 -3.43
C SER A 181 6.77 -1.68 -2.88
N MET A 182 5.95 -2.56 -3.45
CA MET A 182 4.58 -2.78 -2.97
C MET A 182 4.54 -3.36 -1.56
N VAL A 183 5.47 -4.27 -1.20
CA VAL A 183 5.60 -4.76 0.18
C VAL A 183 5.89 -3.62 1.14
N MET A 184 6.85 -2.75 0.82
CA MET A 184 7.23 -1.61 1.67
C MET A 184 6.10 -0.59 1.85
N LEU A 185 5.24 -0.43 0.84
CA LEU A 185 4.09 0.49 0.89
C LEU A 185 2.87 -0.11 1.59
N SER A 186 2.71 -1.44 1.58
CA SER A 186 1.52 -2.11 2.10
C SER A 186 1.64 -2.49 3.57
N VAL A 187 2.86 -2.77 4.04
CA VAL A 187 3.13 -3.19 5.41
C VAL A 187 3.48 -1.96 6.26
N PRO A 188 2.83 -1.77 7.43
CA PRO A 188 3.17 -0.67 8.34
C PRO A 188 4.64 -0.71 8.77
N GLY A 189 5.30 0.45 8.88
CA GLY A 189 6.74 0.52 9.16
C GLY A 189 7.13 -0.14 10.48
N HIS A 190 6.34 0.02 11.55
CA HIS A 190 6.59 -0.69 12.81
C HIS A 190 6.59 -2.22 12.65
N VAL A 191 5.70 -2.81 11.83
CA VAL A 191 5.69 -4.25 11.55
C VAL A 191 6.91 -4.63 10.72
N LEU A 192 7.25 -3.80 9.74
CA LEU A 192 8.41 -3.99 8.88
C LEU A 192 9.72 -4.06 9.70
N LEU A 193 9.91 -3.13 10.63
CA LEU A 193 11.14 -2.98 11.42
C LEU A 193 11.21 -3.89 12.64
N SER A 194 10.09 -4.40 13.14
CA SER A 194 10.06 -5.30 14.30
C SER A 194 9.97 -6.78 13.92
N GLN A 195 9.22 -7.14 12.88
CA GLN A 195 8.87 -8.52 12.56
C GLN A 195 9.45 -9.03 11.25
N LEU A 196 9.71 -8.15 10.27
CA LEU A 196 10.31 -8.48 8.96
C LEU A 196 11.71 -7.88 8.80
N GLN A 197 12.37 -7.61 9.93
CA GLN A 197 13.63 -6.87 9.93
C GLN A 197 14.73 -7.62 9.17
N SER A 198 14.85 -8.93 9.37
CA SER A 198 15.85 -9.78 8.72
C SER A 198 15.72 -9.75 7.20
N GLU A 199 14.51 -9.98 6.71
CA GLU A 199 14.15 -10.08 5.31
C GLU A 199 14.37 -8.75 4.60
N ILE A 200 13.99 -7.65 5.26
CA ILE A 200 14.18 -6.31 4.71
C ILE A 200 15.64 -5.87 4.73
N MET A 201 16.41 -6.31 5.73
CA MET A 201 17.85 -6.08 5.78
C MET A 201 18.58 -6.83 4.66
N GLU A 202 18.21 -8.07 4.42
CA GLU A 202 18.74 -8.87 3.31
C GLU A 202 18.33 -8.26 1.96
N ALA A 203 17.06 -7.87 1.82
CA ALA A 203 16.56 -7.20 0.62
C ALA A 203 17.28 -5.86 0.38
N LYS A 204 17.56 -5.09 1.43
CA LYS A 204 18.34 -3.85 1.33
C LYS A 204 19.75 -4.13 0.79
N GLN A 205 20.45 -5.12 1.32
CA GLN A 205 21.79 -5.48 0.84
C GLN A 205 21.74 -5.90 -0.64
N TRP A 206 20.75 -6.70 -1.02
CA TRP A 206 20.54 -7.08 -2.41
C TRP A 206 20.23 -5.88 -3.32
N LEU A 207 19.41 -4.93 -2.87
CA LEU A 207 19.12 -3.69 -3.60
C LEU A 207 20.39 -2.86 -3.83
N GLU A 208 21.26 -2.73 -2.82
CA GLU A 208 22.55 -2.05 -2.97
C GLU A 208 23.45 -2.75 -4.01
N ASP A 209 23.44 -4.08 -4.03
CA ASP A 209 24.15 -4.87 -5.04
C ASP A 209 23.58 -4.66 -6.44
N VAL A 210 22.25 -4.64 -6.61
CA VAL A 210 21.59 -4.38 -7.91
C VAL A 210 21.98 -2.99 -8.44
N VAL A 211 21.97 -1.96 -7.60
CA VAL A 211 22.36 -0.60 -8.01
C VAL A 211 23.79 -0.56 -8.54
N GLN A 212 24.71 -1.33 -7.94
CA GLN A 212 26.12 -1.34 -8.32
C GLN A 212 26.43 -2.25 -9.51
N LYS A 213 25.82 -3.44 -9.55
CA LYS A 213 26.27 -4.56 -10.37
C LYS A 213 25.34 -4.90 -11.54
N ASP A 214 24.06 -4.51 -11.50
CA ASP A 214 23.12 -4.89 -12.58
C ASP A 214 23.55 -4.21 -13.91
N PRO A 215 23.47 -4.89 -15.07
CA PRO A 215 23.72 -4.25 -16.35
C PRO A 215 22.61 -3.27 -16.75
N ASP A 216 21.37 -3.49 -16.29
CA ASP A 216 20.20 -2.74 -16.72
C ASP A 216 19.97 -1.45 -15.91
N THR A 217 19.78 -0.34 -16.62
CA THR A 217 19.61 1.00 -16.03
C THR A 217 18.28 1.14 -15.30
N GLU A 218 17.20 0.55 -15.81
CA GLU A 218 15.88 0.66 -15.18
C GLU A 218 15.83 -0.15 -13.87
N SER A 219 16.47 -1.32 -13.83
CA SER A 219 16.64 -2.12 -12.62
C SER A 219 17.39 -1.35 -11.54
N LYS A 220 18.47 -0.64 -11.90
CA LYS A 220 19.18 0.26 -10.97
C LYS A 220 18.28 1.37 -10.44
N ARG A 221 17.53 2.00 -11.33
CA ARG A 221 16.63 3.10 -10.97
C ARG A 221 15.53 2.63 -10.01
N LEU A 222 14.91 1.49 -10.30
CA LEU A 222 13.93 0.83 -9.43
C LEU A 222 14.51 0.46 -8.06
N ALA A 223 15.72 -0.09 -8.04
CA ALA A 223 16.38 -0.46 -6.80
C ALA A 223 16.69 0.77 -5.93
N LEU A 224 17.13 1.87 -6.53
CA LEU A 224 17.29 3.15 -5.83
C LEU A 224 15.96 3.66 -5.26
N GLN A 225 14.86 3.56 -6.02
CA GLN A 225 13.54 3.95 -5.52
C GLN A 225 13.12 3.11 -4.31
N CYS A 226 13.34 1.79 -4.34
CA CYS A 226 13.08 0.91 -3.20
C CYS A 226 13.89 1.33 -1.96
N LEU A 227 15.18 1.64 -2.13
CA LEU A 227 16.05 2.09 -1.03
C LEU A 227 15.57 3.41 -0.41
N VAL A 228 15.16 4.37 -1.25
CA VAL A 228 14.61 5.65 -0.79
C VAL A 228 13.28 5.44 -0.06
N LEU A 229 12.42 4.55 -0.55
CA LEU A 229 11.17 4.19 0.14
C LEU A 229 11.47 3.60 1.53
N LEU A 230 12.40 2.64 1.62
CA LEU A 230 12.80 2.06 2.90
C LEU A 230 13.34 3.12 3.88
N GLU A 231 14.17 4.05 3.40
CA GLU A 231 14.69 5.14 4.22
C GLU A 231 13.57 6.05 4.75
N ASN A 232 12.58 6.37 3.90
CA ASN A 232 11.45 7.19 4.30
C ASN A 232 10.58 6.47 5.33
N THR A 233 10.32 5.18 5.16
CA THR A 233 9.59 4.37 6.14
C THR A 233 10.32 4.37 7.48
N ILE A 234 11.65 4.17 7.47
CA ILE A 234 12.46 4.23 8.69
C ILE A 234 12.34 5.61 9.36
N LYS A 235 12.51 6.70 8.61
CA LYS A 235 12.42 8.07 9.13
C LYS A 235 11.04 8.38 9.74
N GLN A 236 9.97 7.93 9.10
CA GLN A 236 8.61 8.17 9.58
C GLN A 236 8.35 7.49 10.93
N GLU A 237 8.84 6.26 11.11
CA GLU A 237 8.69 5.55 12.39
C GLU A 237 9.47 6.25 13.52
N PHE A 238 10.69 6.72 13.25
CA PHE A 238 11.49 7.43 14.26
C PHE A 238 11.04 8.88 14.51
N ALA A 239 10.41 9.54 13.55
CA ALA A 239 9.84 10.89 13.75
C ALA A 239 8.51 10.85 14.54
N GLY A 240 7.82 9.71 14.56
CA GLY A 240 6.61 9.51 15.36
C GLY A 240 6.85 9.34 16.86
N GLU A 241 8.12 9.22 17.29
CA GLU A 241 8.51 9.02 18.69
C GLU A 241 8.86 10.31 19.45
N GLU A 242 8.67 11.51 18.88
CA GLU A 242 8.91 12.76 19.61
C GLU A 242 7.72 13.04 20.58
N PRO A 243 7.92 12.94 21.91
CA PRO A 243 6.84 13.15 22.86
C PRO A 243 6.49 14.65 22.96
N ALA A 244 5.20 14.95 22.77
CA ALA A 244 4.62 16.24 23.14
C ALA A 244 4.51 16.40 24.66
#